data_AF-A0A6L5Y3I3-F1
#
_entry.id   AF-A0A6L5Y3I3-F1
#
_cell.length_a   1.000
_cell.length_b   1.000
_cell.length_c   1.000
_cell.angle_alpha   90.00
_cell.angle_beta   90.00
_cell.angle_gamma   90.00
#
_symmetry.space_group_name_H-M   'P 1'
#
loop_
_entity.id
_entity.type
_entity.pdbx_description
1 polymer ?
#
loop_
_entity_poly.entity_id
_entity_poly.type
_entity_poly.pdbx_seq_one_letter_code
_entity_poly.pdbx_strand_id
1 'polypeptide(L)'
;MVCIVVCLSFFFIMGVPTFAMDHRVSSSGHKTVTRVISKEDAKKHKHWKYGYYKGYAKGYVTSTYKHYANVKLYFLGDSVKSSGRKWGTGKVSVETGWDYNDCDLTGAAVGSSIFYGFSK
;
A
#
# COMPACT_ATOMS: atom_id res chain seq x y z
N MET A 1 9.44 54.90 17.30
CA MET A 1 8.74 54.07 16.30
C MET A 1 9.44 52.72 16.24
N VAL A 2 8.83 51.68 16.79
CA VAL A 2 9.36 50.31 16.79
C VAL A 2 8.35 49.46 16.02
N CYS A 3 8.72 49.04 14.82
CA CYS A 3 7.90 48.12 14.02
C CYS A 3 8.11 46.70 14.54
N ILE A 4 7.14 46.18 15.28
CA ILE A 4 7.05 44.76 15.58
C ILE A 4 6.42 44.08 14.37
N VAL A 5 7.26 43.46 13.54
CA VAL A 5 6.82 42.56 12.48
C VAL A 5 6.34 41.27 13.15
N VAL A 6 5.03 41.14 13.31
CA VAL A 6 4.40 39.88 13.70
C VAL A 6 4.45 38.96 12.48
N CYS A 7 5.49 38.12 12.41
CA CYS A 7 5.51 36.97 11.52
C CYS A 7 4.41 36.00 11.98
N LEU A 8 3.22 36.14 11.40
CA LEU A 8 2.17 35.15 11.51
C LEU A 8 2.59 33.94 10.67
N SER A 9 3.35 33.03 11.28
CA SER A 9 3.73 31.76 10.69
C SER A 9 2.46 30.94 10.46
N PHE A 10 1.96 30.95 9.23
CA PHE A 10 0.98 29.98 8.74
C PHE A 10 1.56 28.58 8.93
N PHE A 11 1.18 27.92 10.02
CA PHE A 11 1.44 26.49 10.18
C PHE A 11 0.56 25.76 9.16
N PHE A 12 1.21 25.31 8.10
CA PHE A 12 0.70 24.40 7.09
C PHE A 12 0.07 23.19 7.80
N ILE A 13 -1.26 23.12 7.79
CA ILE A 13 -1.99 21.93 8.22
C ILE A 13 -1.66 20.86 7.17
N MET A 14 -0.74 19.96 7.48
CA MET A 14 -0.58 18.71 6.73
C MET A 14 -1.83 17.87 6.99
N GLY A 15 -2.91 18.21 6.28
CA GLY A 15 -4.11 17.41 6.21
C GLY A 15 -3.72 16.07 5.58
N VAL A 16 -3.64 15.04 6.41
CA VAL A 16 -3.70 13.65 5.94
C VAL A 16 -4.94 13.61 5.04
N PRO A 17 -4.84 13.25 3.74
CA PRO A 17 -6.02 13.16 2.90
C PRO A 17 -6.93 12.14 3.55
N THR A 18 -7.95 12.64 4.24
CA THR A 18 -8.92 11.81 4.94
C THR A 18 -9.83 11.32 3.84
N PHE A 19 -9.41 10.27 3.15
CA PHE A 19 -10.26 9.60 2.18
C PHE A 19 -11.51 9.17 2.93
N ALA A 20 -12.65 9.75 2.58
CA ALA A 20 -13.93 9.42 3.19
C ALA A 20 -14.20 7.92 2.96
N MET A 21 -13.96 7.11 4.00
CA MET A 21 -14.38 5.72 4.00
C MET A 21 -15.89 5.68 4.22
N ASP A 22 -16.56 4.81 3.47
CA ASP A 22 -17.96 4.49 3.70
C ASP A 22 -18.13 4.06 5.16
N HIS A 23 -19.11 4.65 5.87
CA HIS A 23 -19.38 4.38 7.28
C HIS A 23 -19.63 2.89 7.58
N ARG A 24 -19.99 2.10 6.57
CA ARG A 24 -20.20 0.64 6.66
C ARG A 24 -18.89 -0.15 6.67
N VAL A 25 -17.75 0.51 6.58
CA VAL A 25 -16.44 -0.11 6.35
C VAL A 25 -15.42 0.36 7.37
N SER A 26 -14.63 -0.59 7.88
CA SER A 26 -13.37 -0.33 8.57
C SER A 26 -12.22 -0.98 7.79
N SER A 27 -11.03 -0.39 7.84
CA SER A 27 -9.84 -0.95 7.19
C SER A 27 -8.62 -0.86 8.09
N SER A 28 -7.70 -1.81 7.95
CA SER A 28 -6.36 -1.70 8.55
C SER A 28 -5.49 -0.59 7.96
N GLY A 29 -5.94 0.08 6.91
CA GLY A 29 -5.03 0.70 5.94
C GLY A 29 -4.24 -0.37 5.19
N HIS A 30 -3.12 0.03 4.60
CA HIS A 30 -2.26 -0.82 3.79
C HIS A 30 -0.84 -0.85 4.39
N LYS A 31 -0.22 -2.03 4.40
CA LYS A 31 1.17 -2.22 4.84
C LYS A 31 2.01 -2.67 3.67
N THR A 32 3.09 -1.94 3.41
CA THR A 32 4.14 -2.34 2.47
C THR A 32 5.33 -2.90 3.25
N VAL A 33 5.89 -4.01 2.77
CA VAL A 33 7.14 -4.58 3.27
C VAL A 33 8.08 -4.76 2.10
N THR A 34 9.33 -4.33 2.27
CA THR A 34 10.40 -4.50 1.28
C THR A 34 11.53 -5.30 1.89
N ARG A 35 12.10 -6.25 1.13
CA ARG A 35 13.30 -6.98 1.56
C ARG A 35 14.25 -7.23 0.41
N VAL A 36 15.54 -7.33 0.73
CA VAL A 36 16.58 -7.75 -0.22
C VAL A 36 16.42 -9.24 -0.52
N ILE A 37 16.62 -9.61 -1.77
CA ILE A 37 16.62 -10.99 -2.24
C ILE A 37 17.98 -11.63 -1.87
N SER A 38 17.94 -12.71 -1.09
CA SER A 38 19.13 -13.49 -0.72
C SER A 38 19.59 -14.40 -1.86
N LYS A 39 20.80 -14.95 -1.76
CA LYS A 39 21.33 -15.90 -2.78
C LYS A 39 20.48 -17.17 -2.84
N GLU A 40 19.98 -17.63 -1.69
CA GLU A 40 19.14 -18.83 -1.57
C GLU A 40 17.77 -18.59 -2.20
N ASP A 41 17.18 -17.42 -1.96
CA ASP A 41 15.92 -16.98 -2.58
C ASP A 41 16.07 -16.90 -4.11
N ALA A 42 17.16 -16.29 -4.61
CA ALA A 42 17.43 -16.20 -6.04
C ALA A 42 17.59 -17.57 -6.73
N LYS A 43 18.20 -18.55 -6.05
CA LYS A 43 18.34 -19.93 -6.59
C LYS A 43 17.01 -20.66 -6.71
N LYS A 44 16.05 -20.39 -5.81
CA LYS A 44 14.75 -21.06 -5.78
C LYS A 44 13.75 -20.48 -6.77
N HIS A 45 13.99 -19.27 -7.27
CA HIS A 45 13.06 -18.53 -8.11
C HIS A 45 13.74 -18.07 -9.40
N LYS A 46 13.32 -18.63 -10.54
CA LYS A 46 13.91 -18.42 -11.87
C LYS A 46 14.14 -16.95 -12.26
N HIS A 47 13.30 -16.04 -11.74
CA HIS A 47 13.29 -14.62 -12.10
C HIS A 47 13.86 -13.70 -11.02
N TRP A 48 14.29 -14.23 -9.87
CA TRP A 48 14.78 -13.39 -8.78
C TRP A 48 16.29 -13.24 -8.85
N LYS A 49 16.77 -12.01 -8.82
CA LYS A 49 18.20 -11.69 -8.84
C LYS A 49 18.71 -11.37 -7.43
N TYR A 50 19.86 -11.95 -7.08
CA TYR A 50 20.52 -11.65 -5.82
C TYR A 50 20.90 -10.17 -5.73
N GLY A 51 20.66 -9.54 -4.57
CA GLY A 51 20.95 -8.13 -4.34
C GLY A 51 19.82 -7.17 -4.74
N TYR A 52 18.78 -7.65 -5.42
CA TYR A 52 17.61 -6.85 -5.79
C TYR A 52 16.60 -6.81 -4.63
N TYR A 53 15.66 -5.85 -4.67
CA TYR A 53 14.58 -5.77 -3.69
C TYR A 53 13.30 -6.42 -4.21
N LYS A 54 12.47 -6.88 -3.29
CA LYS A 54 11.08 -7.27 -3.56
C LYS A 54 10.12 -6.61 -2.59
N GLY A 55 8.97 -6.20 -3.11
CA GLY A 55 7.88 -5.62 -2.34
C GLY A 55 6.78 -6.63 -2.03
N TYR A 56 6.03 -6.35 -0.96
CA TYR A 56 4.85 -7.08 -0.56
C TYR A 56 3.87 -6.09 0.06
N ALA A 57 2.60 -6.14 -0.34
CA ALA A 57 1.55 -5.35 0.27
C ALA A 57 0.46 -6.25 0.87
N LYS A 58 -0.06 -5.84 2.03
CA LYS A 58 -1.21 -6.46 2.68
C LYS A 58 -2.15 -5.46 3.33
N GLY A 59 -3.39 -5.87 3.51
CA GLY A 59 -4.35 -5.18 4.37
C GLY A 59 -5.66 -5.96 4.46
N TYR A 60 -6.62 -5.41 5.19
CA TYR A 60 -7.96 -5.94 5.24
C TYR A 60 -9.02 -4.84 5.22
N VAL A 61 -10.21 -5.24 4.81
CA VAL A 61 -11.44 -4.46 4.87
C VAL A 61 -12.44 -5.26 5.70
N THR A 62 -13.18 -4.59 6.57
CA THR A 62 -14.22 -5.20 7.39
C THR A 62 -15.54 -4.49 7.12
N SER A 63 -16.58 -5.26 6.79
CA SER A 63 -17.95 -4.76 6.66
C SER A 63 -18.94 -5.87 6.97
N THR A 64 -20.11 -5.51 7.51
CA THR A 64 -21.24 -6.44 7.67
C THR A 64 -21.87 -6.83 6.34
N TYR A 65 -21.70 -6.00 5.30
CA TYR A 65 -22.22 -6.25 3.96
C TYR A 65 -21.22 -7.02 3.09
N LYS A 66 -21.74 -7.72 2.08
CA LYS A 66 -20.89 -8.39 1.08
C LYS A 66 -20.12 -7.35 0.28
N HIS A 67 -18.80 -7.41 0.37
CA HIS A 67 -17.88 -6.49 -0.30
C HIS A 67 -16.70 -7.25 -0.87
N TYR A 68 -15.93 -6.60 -1.74
CA TYR A 68 -14.59 -7.05 -2.07
C TYR A 68 -13.55 -6.21 -1.34
N ALA A 69 -12.37 -6.80 -1.16
CA ALA A 69 -11.12 -6.12 -0.87
C ALA A 69 -10.09 -6.41 -1.98
N ASN A 70 -9.22 -5.46 -2.26
CA ASN A 70 -8.04 -5.62 -3.11
C ASN A 70 -6.93 -4.70 -2.58
N VAL A 71 -5.69 -5.18 -2.49
CA VAL A 71 -4.53 -4.35 -2.23
C VAL A 71 -3.63 -4.27 -3.46
N LYS A 72 -3.19 -3.06 -3.79
CA LYS A 72 -2.20 -2.80 -4.84
C LYS A 72 -0.87 -2.35 -4.22
N LEU A 73 0.21 -2.83 -4.80
CA LEU A 73 1.58 -2.41 -4.54
C LEU A 73 2.01 -1.43 -5.65
N TYR A 74 2.68 -0.35 -5.27
CA TYR A 74 3.14 0.69 -6.19
C TYR A 74 4.65 0.90 -6.12
N PHE A 75 5.24 1.21 -7.27
CA PHE A 75 6.62 1.63 -7.45
C PHE A 75 6.64 2.88 -8.32
N LEU A 76 7.22 3.97 -7.81
CA LEU A 76 7.28 5.28 -8.51
C LEU A 76 5.93 5.77 -9.06
N GLY A 77 4.83 5.41 -8.41
CA GLY A 77 3.47 5.76 -8.83
C GLY A 77 2.76 4.71 -9.68
N ASP A 78 3.51 3.77 -10.28
CA ASP A 78 2.94 2.71 -11.11
C ASP A 78 2.53 1.49 -10.30
N SER A 79 1.37 0.91 -10.63
CA SER A 79 0.90 -0.32 -9.99
C SER A 79 1.66 -1.51 -10.55
N VAL A 80 2.56 -2.07 -9.74
CA VAL A 80 3.40 -3.21 -10.11
C VAL A 80 2.73 -4.55 -9.80
N LYS A 81 1.86 -4.59 -8.77
CA LYS A 81 1.15 -5.81 -8.39
C LYS A 81 -0.19 -5.52 -7.70
N SER A 82 -1.12 -6.46 -7.84
CA SER A 82 -2.46 -6.43 -7.24
C SER A 82 -2.79 -7.81 -6.66
N SER A 83 -3.48 -7.84 -5.51
CA SER A 83 -3.97 -9.11 -4.93
C SER A 83 -5.12 -9.73 -5.73
N GLY A 84 -5.73 -8.96 -6.64
CA GLY A 84 -7.03 -9.28 -7.19
C GLY A 84 -8.16 -8.97 -6.20
N ARG A 85 -9.41 -9.05 -6.66
CA ARG A 85 -10.59 -8.82 -5.82
C ARG A 85 -10.92 -10.10 -5.07
N LYS A 86 -10.93 -10.03 -3.74
CA LYS A 86 -11.45 -11.08 -2.87
C LYS A 86 -12.78 -10.63 -2.30
N TRP A 87 -13.84 -11.39 -2.55
CA TRP A 87 -15.17 -11.11 -2.02
C TRP A 87 -15.42 -11.82 -0.70
N GLY A 88 -16.19 -11.20 0.18
CA GLY A 88 -16.62 -11.79 1.44
C GLY A 88 -17.50 -10.86 2.26
N THR A 89 -17.81 -11.31 3.46
CA THR A 89 -18.51 -10.57 4.52
C THR A 89 -17.65 -10.63 5.79
N GLY A 90 -17.84 -9.69 6.71
CA GLY A 90 -16.98 -9.57 7.88
C GLY A 90 -15.60 -9.06 7.47
N LYS A 91 -14.53 -9.69 7.97
CA LYS A 91 -13.15 -9.29 7.69
C LYS A 91 -12.60 -10.00 6.44
N VAL A 92 -12.31 -9.24 5.39
CA VAL A 92 -11.70 -9.71 4.15
C VAL A 92 -10.24 -9.25 4.08
N SER A 93 -9.32 -10.17 4.35
CA SER A 93 -7.87 -9.94 4.24
C SER A 93 -7.35 -10.26 2.85
N VAL A 94 -6.47 -9.40 2.33
CA VAL A 94 -5.84 -9.51 1.02
C VAL A 94 -4.36 -9.17 1.07
N GLU A 95 -3.60 -9.80 0.18
CA GLU A 95 -2.17 -9.59 0.02
C GLU A 95 -1.77 -9.79 -1.44
N THR A 96 -0.76 -9.06 -1.91
CA THR A 96 -0.23 -9.19 -3.28
C THR A 96 0.65 -10.42 -3.47
N GLY A 97 1.09 -11.04 -2.37
CA GLY A 97 2.28 -11.89 -2.36
C GLY A 97 3.54 -11.08 -2.68
N TRP A 98 4.69 -11.75 -2.66
CA TRP A 98 5.97 -11.13 -3.01
C TRP A 98 6.01 -10.78 -4.50
N ASP A 99 6.40 -9.55 -4.82
CA ASP A 99 6.48 -9.08 -6.20
C ASP A 99 7.61 -9.76 -6.99
N TYR A 100 7.38 -9.94 -8.28
CA TYR A 100 8.28 -10.56 -9.25
C TYR A 100 9.08 -9.53 -10.04
N ASN A 101 8.65 -8.27 -10.05
CA ASN A 101 9.38 -7.23 -10.76
C ASN A 101 10.72 -6.99 -10.05
N ASP A 102 11.79 -7.27 -10.79
CA ASP A 102 13.16 -6.88 -10.48
C ASP A 102 13.13 -5.38 -10.11
N CYS A 103 13.03 -5.05 -8.83
CA CYS A 103 13.20 -3.67 -8.40
C CYS A 103 14.65 -3.33 -8.71
N ASP A 104 14.84 -2.51 -9.74
CA ASP A 104 16.12 -1.90 -10.09
C ASP A 104 16.81 -1.41 -8.81
N LEU A 105 18.15 -1.37 -8.86
CA LEU A 105 19.09 -1.00 -7.80
C LEU A 105 18.77 0.29 -6.98
N THR A 106 17.67 1.00 -7.27
CA THR A 106 17.33 2.32 -6.77
C THR A 106 15.85 2.54 -6.37
N GLY A 107 15.18 1.56 -5.75
CA GLY A 107 14.01 1.92 -4.93
C GLY A 107 13.29 0.78 -4.22
N ALA A 108 13.16 0.91 -2.89
CA ALA A 108 12.19 0.15 -2.12
C ALA A 108 10.77 0.44 -2.63
N ALA A 109 9.88 -0.55 -2.69
CA ALA A 109 8.47 -0.34 -3.04
C ALA A 109 7.87 0.78 -2.17
N VAL A 110 7.47 1.88 -2.81
CA VAL A 110 7.25 3.19 -2.16
C VAL A 110 5.79 3.45 -1.78
N GLY A 111 4.87 2.53 -2.09
CA GLY A 111 3.47 2.71 -1.70
C GLY A 111 2.64 1.44 -1.79
N SER A 112 1.53 1.44 -1.07
CA SER A 112 0.44 0.49 -1.27
C SER A 112 -0.89 1.24 -1.16
N SER A 113 -1.97 0.63 -1.63
CA SER A 113 -3.32 1.13 -1.38
C SER A 113 -4.29 -0.03 -1.30
N ILE A 114 -5.26 0.08 -0.39
CA ILE A 114 -6.33 -0.89 -0.24
C ILE A 114 -7.62 -0.32 -0.80
N PHE A 115 -8.31 -1.13 -1.59
CA PHE A 115 -9.55 -0.80 -2.28
C PHE A 115 -10.64 -1.74 -1.80
N TYR A 116 -11.86 -1.22 -1.77
CA TYR A 116 -13.06 -2.00 -1.51
C TYR A 116 -14.18 -1.59 -2.46
N GLY A 117 -15.24 -2.38 -2.46
CA GLY A 117 -16.49 -2.04 -3.13
C GLY A 117 -17.56 -3.06 -2.81
N PHE A 118 -18.81 -2.65 -2.96
CA PHE A 118 -19.97 -3.50 -2.73
C PHE A 118 -20.53 -4.02 -4.05
N SER A 119 -21.23 -5.14 -3.99
CA SER A 119 -22.16 -5.50 -5.08
C SER A 119 -23.20 -4.39 -5.19
N LYS A 120 -23.59 -4.04 -6.42
CA LYS A 120 -24.86 -3.35 -6.62
C LYS A 120 -26.01 -4.27 -6.25
#